data_AF-A0A1C6N6A9-F1
#
_entry.id   AF-A0A1C6N6A9-F1
#
_cell.length_a   1.000
_cell.length_b   1.000
_cell.length_c   1.000
_cell.angle_alpha   90.00
_cell.angle_beta   90.00
_cell.angle_gamma   90.00
#
_symmetry.space_group_name_H-M   'P 1'
#
loop_
_entity.id
_entity.type
_entity.pdbx_description
1 polymer ?
#
loop_
_entity_poly.entity_id
_entity_poly.type
_entity_poly.pdbx_seq_one_letter_code
_entity_poly.pdbx_strand_id
1 'polypeptide(L)' 'MWVAPSSGTAVQDHVALAEIELCGDLMIAASASREERLSPDLIDEVLRVHVLPDGEPYV' A
#
# COMPACT_ATOMS: atom_id res chain seq x y z
N MET A 1 10.88 -4.94 17.56
CA MET A 1 9.51 -4.92 16.99
C MET A 1 8.83 -6.23 17.39
N TRP A 2 7.76 -6.17 18.17
CA TRP A 2 7.01 -7.36 18.60
C TRP A 2 5.72 -7.42 17.79
N VAL A 3 5.56 -8.46 16.97
CA VAL A 3 4.29 -8.79 16.31
C VAL A 3 3.53 -9.75 17.22
N ALA A 4 2.34 -9.35 17.67
CA ALA A 4 1.47 -10.22 18.45
C ALA A 4 0.97 -11.39 17.59
N PRO A 5 0.86 -12.61 18.14
CA PRO A 5 0.33 -13.74 17.40
C PRO A 5 -1.15 -13.49 17.11
N SER A 6 -1.53 -13.49 15.83
CA SER A 6 -2.91 -13.43 15.38
C SER A 6 -3.62 -14.73 15.76
N SER A 7 -4.27 -14.69 16.92
CA SER A 7 -5.14 -15.76 17.40
C SER A 7 -6.40 -15.83 16.52
N GLY A 8 -6.50 -16.88 15.70
CA GLY A 8 -7.80 -17.43 15.27
C GLY A 8 -8.27 -17.04 13.88
N THR A 9 -7.60 -17.57 12.85
CA THR A 9 -8.16 -18.28 11.67
C THR A 9 -7.02 -18.44 10.66
N ALA A 10 -6.04 -19.29 10.99
CA ALA A 10 -4.99 -19.70 10.06
C ALA A 10 -5.51 -20.73 9.04
N VAL A 11 -6.75 -20.57 8.54
CA VAL A 11 -7.16 -21.19 7.30
C VAL A 11 -6.74 -20.22 6.22
N GLN A 12 -5.66 -20.57 5.54
CA GLN A 12 -5.19 -19.90 4.35
C GLN A 12 -6.36 -19.83 3.37
N ASP A 13 -7.01 -18.66 3.25
CA ASP A 13 -7.92 -18.41 2.14
C ASP A 13 -7.04 -18.36 0.89
N HIS A 14 -6.95 -19.49 0.20
CA HIS A 14 -6.12 -19.64 -0.98
C HIS A 14 -6.48 -18.64 -2.07
N VAL A 15 -7.73 -18.14 -2.10
CA VAL A 15 -8.15 -17.09 -3.02
C VAL A 15 -7.54 -15.75 -2.59
N ALA A 16 -7.66 -15.40 -1.30
CA ALA A 16 -7.06 -14.16 -0.78
C ALA A 16 -5.53 -14.14 -0.93
N LEU A 17 -4.86 -15.29 -0.71
CA LEU A 17 -3.41 -15.41 -0.90
C LEU A 17 -3.01 -15.27 -2.36
N ALA A 18 -3.73 -15.92 -3.28
CA ALA A 18 -3.50 -15.77 -4.72
C ALA A 18 -3.73 -14.32 -5.17
N GLU A 19 -4.70 -13.61 -4.58
CA GLU A 19 -4.95 -12.21 -4.85
C GLU A 19 -3.82 -11.31 -4.34
N ILE A 20 -3.28 -11.57 -3.15
CA ILE A 20 -2.12 -10.83 -2.60
C ILE A 20 -0.89 -11.02 -3.49
N GLU A 21 -0.59 -12.26 -3.90
CA GLU A 21 0.53 -12.56 -4.80
C GLU A 21 0.37 -11.84 -6.15
N LEU A 22 -0.82 -11.93 -6.76
CA LEU A 22 -1.12 -11.24 -8.02
C LEU A 22 -1.02 -9.72 -7.89
N CYS A 23 -1.54 -9.13 -6.81
CA CYS A 23 -1.44 -7.69 -6.55
C CYS A 23 0.02 -7.25 -6.42
N GLY A 24 0.85 -8.05 -5.73
CA GLY A 24 2.29 -7.77 -5.58
C GLY A 24 3.02 -7.72 -6.92
N ASP A 25 2.79 -8.71 -7.77
CA ASP A 25 3.39 -8.77 -9.11
C ASP A 25 2.98 -7.59 -10.00
N LEU A 26 1.70 -7.21 -9.94
CA LEU A 26 1.18 -6.06 -10.70
C LEU A 26 1.76 -4.73 -10.22
N MET A 27 1.97 -4.54 -8.91
CA MET A 27 2.64 -3.32 -8.39
C MET A 27 4.07 -3.21 -8.90
N ILE A 28 4.81 -4.32 -8.92
CA ILE A 28 6.19 -4.35 -9.43
C ILE A 28 6.20 -4.04 -10.92
N ALA A 29 5.35 -4.72 -11.70
CA ALA A 29 5.23 -4.50 -13.14
C ALA A 29 4.85 -3.05 -13.48
N ALA A 30 3.90 -2.46 -12.73
CA ALA A 30 3.52 -1.06 -12.89
C ALA A 30 4.67 -0.11 -12.53
N SER A 31 5.41 -0.38 -11.44
CA SER A 31 6.55 0.45 -11.02
C SER A 31 7.75 0.39 -11.98
N ALA A 32 7.90 -0.74 -12.69
CA ALA A 32 8.94 -0.97 -13.69
C ALA A 32 8.50 -0.51 -15.10
N SER A 33 7.20 -0.26 -15.30
CA SER A 33 6.68 0.31 -16.54
C SER A 33 7.24 1.72 -16.75
N ARG A 34 7.47 2.09 -18.01
CA ARG A 34 7.99 3.42 -18.38
C ARG A 34 6.93 4.51 -18.38
N GLU A 35 5.77 4.24 -17.79
CA GLU A 35 4.70 5.23 -17.69
C GLU A 35 5.15 6.43 -16.85
N GLU A 36 4.59 7.59 -17.21
CA GLU A 36 4.89 8.83 -16.50
C GLU A 36 4.39 8.72 -15.06
N ARG A 37 5.25 9.08 -14.11
CA ARG A 37 4.89 9.14 -12.70
C ARG A 37 3.71 10.09 -12.53
N LEU A 38 2.74 9.71 -11.70
CA LEU A 38 1.66 10.61 -11.31
C LEU A 38 2.23 11.95 -10.82
N SER A 39 1.57 13.05 -11.19
CA SER A 39 1.88 14.37 -10.64
C SER A 39 1.74 14.34 -9.11
N PRO A 40 2.56 15.08 -8.35
CA PRO A 40 2.39 15.22 -6.90
C PRO A 40 0.94 15.55 -6.48
N ASP A 41 0.25 16.44 -7.21
CA ASP A 41 -1.14 16.80 -6.90
C ASP A 41 -2.11 15.60 -6.99
N LEU A 42 -1.92 14.74 -7.99
CA LEU A 42 -2.72 13.52 -8.18
C LEU A 42 -2.36 12.45 -7.15
N ILE A 43 -1.09 12.40 -6.73
CA ILE A 43 -0.65 11.52 -5.65
C ILE A 43 -1.33 11.93 -4.35
N ASP A 44 -1.34 13.22 -4.02
CA ASP A 44 -2.00 13.74 -2.81
C ASP A 44 -3.51 13.52 -2.84
N GLU A 45 -4.16 13.66 -4.00
CA GLU A 45 -5.58 13.34 -4.19
C GLU A 45 -5.89 11.86 -3.92
N VAL A 46 -5.09 10.95 -4.49
CA VAL A 46 -5.26 9.50 -4.32
C VAL A 46 -4.98 9.07 -2.88
N LEU A 47 -3.89 9.58 -2.30
CA LEU A 47 -3.51 9.26 -0.92
C LEU A 47 -4.36 10.01 0.11
N ARG A 48 -5.15 11.01 -0.33
CA ARG A 48 -5.89 11.95 0.52
C ARG A 48 -4.99 12.57 1.60
N VAL A 49 -3.73 12.75 1.26
CA VAL A 49 -2.75 13.42 2.13
C VAL A 49 -3.00 14.90 1.91
N HIS A 50 -3.89 15.48 2.72
CA HIS A 50 -3.84 16.92 2.90
C HIS A 50 -2.47 17.22 3.51
N VAL A 51 -1.59 17.85 2.74
CA VAL A 51 -0.30 18.35 3.24
C VAL A 51 -0.61 19.19 4.48
N LEU A 52 -0.32 18.65 5.66
CA LEU A 52 -0.36 19.42 6.89
C LEU A 52 0.67 20.53 6.68
N PRO A 53 0.28 21.82 6.72
CA PRO A 53 1.25 22.87 6.68
C PRO A 53 2.14 22.67 7.91
N ASP A 54 3.44 22.56 7.64
CA ASP A 54 4.49 22.70 8.65
C ASP A 54 4.68 21.51 9.60
N GLY A 55 4.98 20.32 9.07
CA GLY A 55 5.98 19.40 9.66
C GLY A 55 5.87 18.95 11.12
N GLU A 56 4.79 19.23 11.84
CA GLU A 56 4.68 18.87 13.26
C GLU A 56 4.10 17.46 13.40
N PRO A 57 4.77 16.58 14.18
CA PRO A 57 4.28 15.22 14.41
C PRO A 57 2.97 15.25 15.19
N TYR A 58 2.06 14.31 14.85
CA TYR A 58 0.90 13.99 15.67
C TYR A 58 1.40 13.58 17.07
N VAL A 59 1.18 14.45 18.06
CA VAL A 59 1.41 14.18 19.49
C VAL A 59 0.41 13.18 20.05
#